data_AF-A0A9E2Q7V5-F1
#
_entry.id   AF-A0A9E2Q7V5-F1
#
_cell.length_a   1.000
_cell.length_b   1.000
_cell.length_c   1.000
_cell.angle_alpha   90.00
_cell.angle_beta   90.00
_cell.angle_gamma   90.00
#
_symmetry.space_group_name_H-M   'P 1'
#
loop_
_entity.id
_entity.type
_entity.pdbx_description
1 polymer ?
#
loop_
_entity_poly.entity_id
_entity_poly.type
_entity_poly.pdbx_seq_one_letter_code
_entity_poly.pdbx_strand_id
1 'polypeptide(L)'
;FKSYFDRRPYVELDDQGRVEYTEHHRTVGDHIAQVLAAGFVLDGLIEPEWPEDNPHEWGGWGPVRGALLPGTLILSAHLPG
;
A
#
# COMPACT_ATOMS: atom_id res chain seq x y z
N PHE A 1 7.06 -1.31 -17.76
CA PHE A 1 7.64 -0.95 -16.46
C PHE A 1 6.93 0.29 -15.95
N LYS A 2 6.32 0.25 -14.76
CA LYS A 2 5.70 1.43 -14.11
C LYS A 2 6.63 1.89 -13.00
N SER A 3 6.96 3.18 -12.97
CA SER A 3 7.84 3.74 -11.94
C SER A 3 7.14 3.71 -10.57
N TYR A 4 7.89 3.44 -9.51
CA TYR A 4 7.41 3.61 -8.13
C TYR A 4 6.95 5.05 -7.85
N PHE A 5 7.52 6.04 -8.53
CA PHE A 5 7.13 7.44 -8.36
C PHE A 5 5.92 7.87 -9.20
N ASP A 6 5.33 6.96 -9.99
CA ASP A 6 4.16 7.26 -10.81
C ASP A 6 2.92 7.45 -9.93
N ARG A 7 2.26 8.61 -10.06
CA ARG A 7 1.11 9.01 -9.25
C ARG A 7 -0.23 8.82 -9.94
N ARG A 8 -0.21 8.36 -11.20
CA ARG A 8 -1.45 8.12 -11.95
C ARG A 8 -2.23 6.98 -11.30
N PRO A 9 -3.47 7.22 -10.86
CA PRO A 9 -4.28 6.16 -10.27
C PRO A 9 -4.55 5.09 -11.31
N TYR A 10 -4.63 3.84 -10.84
CA TYR A 10 -5.28 2.79 -11.60
C TYR A 10 -6.79 2.97 -11.44
N VAL A 11 -7.54 2.87 -12.53
CA VAL A 11 -8.99 3.12 -12.57
C VAL A 11 -9.62 2.00 -13.36
N GLU A 12 -10.60 1.32 -12.76
CA GLU A 12 -11.48 0.38 -13.43
C GLU A 12 -12.83 1.07 -13.66
N LEU A 13 -13.39 0.85 -14.85
CA LEU A 13 -14.68 1.40 -15.25
C LEU A 13 -15.68 0.26 -15.44
N ASP A 14 -16.94 0.52 -15.10
CA ASP A 14 -18.04 -0.39 -15.40
C ASP A 14 -18.43 -0.35 -16.91
N ASP A 15 -19.38 -1.20 -17.31
CA ASP A 15 -19.90 -1.26 -18.69
C ASP A 15 -20.54 0.05 -19.19
N GLN A 16 -20.85 0.98 -18.28
CA GLN A 16 -21.42 2.30 -18.59
C GLN A 16 -20.36 3.40 -18.59
N GLY A 17 -19.09 3.05 -18.41
CA GLY A 17 -17.96 3.98 -18.39
C GLY A 17 -17.83 4.78 -17.08
N ARG A 18 -18.52 4.37 -16.00
CA ARG A 18 -18.41 5.02 -14.69
C ARG A 18 -17.29 4.37 -13.88
N VAL A 19 -16.64 5.15 -13.03
CA VAL A 19 -15.59 4.67 -12.13
C VAL A 19 -16.16 3.65 -11.14
N GLU A 20 -15.66 2.42 -11.19
CA GLU A 20 -16.04 1.33 -10.28
C GLU A 20 -14.99 1.14 -9.18
N TYR A 21 -13.71 1.17 -9.54
CA TYR A 21 -12.59 1.02 -8.60
C TYR A 21 -11.46 1.98 -8.95
N THR A 22 -10.79 2.50 -7.91
CA THR A 22 -9.56 3.27 -8.09
C THR A 22 -8.52 2.88 -7.07
N GLU A 23 -7.30 2.68 -7.54
CA GLU A 23 -6.14 2.43 -6.68
C GLU A 23 -5.16 3.59 -6.81
N HIS A 24 -4.85 4.21 -5.67
CA HIS A 24 -3.98 5.37 -5.60
C HIS A 24 -2.65 4.98 -4.97
N HIS A 25 -1.62 4.94 -5.80
CA HIS A 25 -0.27 4.69 -5.31
C HIS A 25 0.24 5.85 -4.45
N ARG A 26 0.78 5.52 -3.28
CA ARG A 26 1.53 6.39 -2.37
C ARG A 26 2.86 5.73 -2.06
N THR A 27 3.90 6.55 -1.93
CA THR A 27 5.19 6.06 -1.46
C THR A 27 5.15 5.89 0.06
N VAL A 28 6.12 5.17 0.61
CA VAL A 28 6.32 5.08 2.06
C VAL A 28 6.48 6.49 2.66
N GLY A 29 7.25 7.35 1.98
CA GLY A 29 7.43 8.74 2.38
C GLY A 29 6.13 9.54 2.43
N ASP A 30 5.21 9.32 1.49
CA ASP A 30 3.91 10.00 1.54
C ASP A 30 3.06 9.53 2.71
N HIS A 31 3.05 8.21 2.98
CA HIS A 31 2.30 7.68 4.10
C HIS A 31 2.83 8.21 5.44
N ILE A 32 4.15 8.26 5.61
CA ILE A 32 4.78 8.88 6.78
C ILE A 32 4.37 10.36 6.87
N ALA A 33 4.51 11.12 5.77
CA ALA A 33 4.15 12.53 5.76
C ALA A 33 2.68 12.77 6.10
N GLN A 34 1.76 11.90 5.65
CA GLN A 34 0.34 11.97 5.99
C GLN A 34 0.08 11.76 7.48
N VAL A 35 0.73 10.77 8.10
CA VAL A 35 0.62 10.52 9.55
C VAL A 35 1.10 11.74 10.34
N LEU A 36 2.28 12.28 10.00
CA LEU A 36 2.86 13.44 10.67
C LEU A 36 1.99 14.70 10.47
N ALA A 37 1.49 14.93 9.25
CA ALA A 37 0.62 16.07 8.95
C ALA A 37 -0.74 15.99 9.68
N ALA A 38 -1.20 14.78 10.00
CA ALA A 38 -2.38 14.56 10.82
C ALA A 38 -2.14 14.81 12.33
N GLY A 39 -0.93 15.19 12.73
CA GLY A 39 -0.57 15.50 14.13
C GLY A 39 -0.18 14.29 14.97
N PHE A 40 -0.02 13.12 14.35
CA PHE A 40 0.43 11.92 15.05
C PHE A 40 1.95 11.90 15.20
N VAL A 41 2.41 11.26 16.26
CA VAL A 41 3.79 10.79 16.43
C VAL A 41 3.87 9.37 15.88
N LEU A 42 4.83 9.11 14.99
CA LEU A 42 5.08 7.77 14.45
C LEU A 42 5.92 6.95 15.42
N ASP A 43 5.38 5.83 15.89
CA ASP A 43 6.05 4.92 16.83
C ASP A 43 6.80 3.80 16.13
N GLY A 44 6.34 3.40 14.94
CA GLY A 44 6.94 2.29 14.22
C GLY A 44 6.42 2.13 12.80
N LEU A 45 7.25 1.47 11.99
CA LEU A 45 6.97 1.09 10.62
C LEU A 45 7.42 -0.36 10.45
N ILE A 46 6.53 -1.21 9.93
CA ILE A 46 6.81 -2.62 9.65
C ILE A 46 6.39 -2.92 8.22
N GLU A 47 7.31 -3.53 7.48
CA GLU A 47 7.06 -4.16 6.18
C GLU A 47 7.18 -5.67 6.38
N PRO A 48 6.05 -6.39 6.61
CA PRO A 48 6.12 -7.81 6.90
C PRO A 48 6.53 -8.60 5.65
N GLU A 49 7.29 -9.67 5.89
CA GLU A 49 7.51 -10.71 4.89
C GLU A 49 6.20 -11.44 4.58
N TRP A 50 6.15 -12.10 3.41
CA TRP A 50 5.01 -12.93 3.07
C TRP A 50 4.92 -14.15 4.00
N PRO A 51 3.74 -14.46 4.59
CA PRO A 51 3.61 -15.62 5.46
C PRO A 51 3.91 -16.93 4.70
N GLU A 52 4.83 -17.74 5.22
CA GLU A 52 5.25 -19.01 4.58
C GLU A 52 4.08 -19.99 4.39
N ASP A 53 3.09 -19.94 5.29
CA ASP A 53 1.91 -20.79 5.32
C ASP A 53 0.73 -20.24 4.51
N ASN A 54 0.90 -19.09 3.84
CA ASN A 54 -0.14 -18.48 3.00
C ASN A 54 0.09 -18.79 1.51
N PRO A 55 -0.62 -19.78 0.92
CA PRO A 55 -0.49 -20.12 -0.50
C PRO A 55 -1.40 -19.26 -1.41
N HIS A 56 -2.18 -18.33 -0.85
CA HIS A 56 -3.19 -17.62 -1.63
C HIS A 56 -2.57 -16.67 -2.64
N GLU A 57 -3.11 -16.68 -3.85
CA GLU A 57 -2.80 -15.72 -4.90
C GLU A 57 -4.03 -14.86 -5.20
N TRP A 58 -3.85 -13.54 -5.24
CA TRP A 58 -4.87 -12.57 -5.62
C TRP A 58 -4.32 -11.61 -6.66
N GLY A 59 -4.67 -11.87 -7.93
CA GLY A 59 -4.11 -11.14 -9.05
C GLY A 59 -2.59 -11.27 -9.11
N GLY A 60 -1.87 -10.17 -8.93
CA GLY A 60 -0.40 -10.15 -8.90
C GLY A 60 0.23 -10.36 -7.52
N TRP A 61 -0.57 -10.57 -6.47
CA TRP A 61 -0.11 -10.78 -5.10
C TRP A 61 -0.12 -12.27 -4.76
N GLY A 62 0.98 -12.77 -4.20
CA GLY A 62 1.14 -14.19 -3.88
C GLY A 62 2.57 -14.49 -3.42
N PRO A 63 2.86 -15.75 -3.06
CA PRO A 63 4.13 -16.16 -2.45
C PRO A 63 5.37 -15.77 -3.27
N VAL A 64 5.32 -15.91 -4.60
CA VAL A 64 6.46 -15.62 -5.49
C VAL A 64 6.86 -14.15 -5.44
N ARG A 65 5.88 -13.23 -5.52
CA ARG A 65 6.15 -11.79 -5.42
C ARG A 65 6.45 -11.39 -3.98
N GLY A 66 5.69 -11.93 -3.03
CA GLY A 66 5.81 -11.61 -1.60
C GLY A 66 7.16 -12.02 -1.01
N ALA A 67 7.84 -13.01 -1.57
CA ALA A 67 9.20 -13.38 -1.22
C ALA A 67 10.28 -12.35 -1.66
N LEU A 68 9.93 -11.42 -2.56
CA LEU A 68 10.88 -10.46 -3.14
C LEU A 68 10.61 -9.02 -2.72
N LEU A 69 9.36 -8.66 -2.47
CA LEU A 69 8.93 -7.29 -2.19
C LEU A 69 7.82 -7.30 -1.14
N PRO A 70 7.84 -6.37 -0.17
CA PRO A 70 6.77 -6.24 0.79
C PRO A 70 5.45 -5.86 0.09
N GLY A 71 4.38 -6.57 0.43
CA GLY A 71 3.04 -6.28 -0.07
C GLY A 71 2.20 -5.41 0.85
N THR A 72 2.72 -5.07 2.04
CA THR A 72 1.98 -4.31 3.05
C THR A 72 2.93 -3.38 3.79
N LEU A 73 2.43 -2.20 4.13
CA LEU A 73 3.07 -1.25 5.04
C LEU A 73 2.18 -1.11 6.27
N ILE A 74 2.73 -1.36 7.46
CA ILE A 74 2.05 -1.18 8.74
C ILE A 74 2.71 -0.02 9.48
N LEU A 75 1.92 0.98 9.87
CA LEU A 75 2.37 2.13 10.65
C LEU A 75 1.69 2.10 12.03
N SER A 76 2.48 2.20 13.10
CA SER A 76 1.99 2.42 14.46
C SER A 76 2.23 3.88 14.82
N ALA A 77 1.21 4.55 15.33
CA ALA A 77 1.28 5.96 15.68
C ALA A 77 0.30 6.32 16.80
N HIS A 78 0.61 7.36 17.57
CA HIS A 78 -0.27 7.91 18.59
C HIS A 78 -0.45 9.43 18.42
N LEU A 79 -1.61 9.94 18.87
CA LEU A 79 -1.78 11.38 19.03
C LEU A 79 -1.12 11.80 20.35
N PRO A 80 -0.26 12.83 20.35
CA PRO A 80 0.22 13.42 21.59
C PRO A 80 -0.95 14.05 22.35
N GLY A 81 -0.90 13.97 23.68
CA GLY A 81 -1.88 14.59 24.59
C GLY A 81 -1.67 16.09 24.77
#